data_AF-A0A1J4YZ32-F1
#
_entry.id   AF-A0A1J4YZ32-F1
#
_cell.length_a   1.000
_cell.length_b   1.000
_cell.length_c   1.000
_cell.angle_alpha   90.00
_cell.angle_beta   90.00
_cell.angle_gamma   90.00
#
_symmetry.space_group_name_H-M   'P 1'
#
loop_
_entity.id
_entity.type
_entity.pdbx_description
1 polymer ?
#
loop_
_entity_poly.entity_id
_entity_poly.type
_entity_poly.pdbx_seq_one_letter_code
_entity_poly.pdbx_strand_id
1 'polypeptide(L)'
;MIIFWRLLLAHFLTDYTLQTNKMAVWKSKSTLGVLAHASIFLVLSVIFTWNYLGQQWWKLPGWLCVLILFIIHFIEDEYRVKNIKKELKHDNFLFFLWDQIIHIILIFLFSPPTGEIIEEKLVVLAVLVVFVTHFTSIVIYYLEQVIYGYDQPVNRLRGKYYFIIDRLVVFTCFLLPGYWWLIFLTLWLVRPLFYKILRIYDFTWLNTVLGNMFAVLIGVLARLIVY
;
A
#
# COMPACT_ATOMS: atom_id res chain seq x y z
N MET A 1 -5.26 18.51 6.23
CA MET A 1 -5.41 17.71 4.99
C MET A 1 -6.26 16.47 5.26
N ILE A 2 -7.40 16.60 5.93
CA ILE A 2 -8.23 15.45 6.37
C ILE A 2 -8.68 14.60 5.18
N ILE A 3 -9.28 15.25 4.18
CA ILE A 3 -9.87 14.55 3.03
C ILE A 3 -8.81 13.79 2.23
N PHE A 4 -7.62 14.38 2.04
CA PHE A 4 -6.50 13.74 1.36
C PHE A 4 -6.14 12.39 1.99
N TRP A 5 -5.86 12.38 3.31
CA TRP A 5 -5.42 11.16 3.99
C TRP A 5 -6.49 10.07 4.02
N ARG A 6 -7.77 10.46 4.14
CA ARG A 6 -8.91 9.54 4.09
C ARG A 6 -9.08 8.91 2.70
N LEU A 7 -8.95 9.69 1.63
CA LEU A 7 -8.99 9.19 0.25
C LEU A 7 -7.76 8.34 -0.07
N LEU A 8 -6.58 8.73 0.40
CA LEU A 8 -5.36 7.94 0.26
C LEU A 8 -5.48 6.58 0.96
N LEU A 9 -6.07 6.56 2.16
CA LEU A 9 -6.37 5.32 2.86
C LEU A 9 -7.38 4.45 2.08
N ALA A 10 -8.44 5.04 1.53
CA ALA A 10 -9.41 4.32 0.70
C ALA A 10 -8.75 3.66 -0.53
N HIS A 11 -7.87 4.39 -1.20
CA HIS A 11 -7.10 3.89 -2.34
C HIS A 11 -6.17 2.76 -1.91
N PHE A 12 -5.37 2.95 -0.86
CA PHE A 12 -4.43 1.92 -0.39
C PHE A 12 -5.14 0.65 0.08
N LEU A 13 -6.27 0.77 0.78
CA LEU A 13 -7.06 -0.40 1.16
C LEU A 13 -7.60 -1.12 -0.06
N THR A 14 -8.09 -0.40 -1.06
CA THR A 14 -8.61 -0.98 -2.31
C THR A 14 -7.53 -1.74 -3.07
N ASP A 15 -6.43 -1.10 -3.39
CA ASP A 15 -5.41 -1.64 -4.30
C ASP A 15 -4.53 -2.73 -3.66
N TYR A 16 -4.38 -2.68 -2.34
CA TYR A 16 -3.41 -3.53 -1.64
C TYR A 16 -4.01 -4.55 -0.68
N THR A 17 -5.02 -4.13 0.08
CA THR A 17 -5.57 -4.95 1.17
C THR A 17 -6.75 -5.78 0.68
N LEU A 18 -7.66 -5.15 -0.06
CA LEU A 18 -8.91 -5.74 -0.53
C LEU A 18 -8.79 -6.34 -1.95
N GLN A 19 -7.73 -6.02 -2.69
CA GLN A 19 -7.39 -6.68 -3.95
C GLN A 19 -6.85 -8.11 -3.70
N THR A 20 -7.74 -9.01 -3.31
CA THR A 20 -7.40 -10.44 -3.13
C THR A 20 -6.91 -11.07 -4.43
N ASN A 21 -6.23 -12.23 -4.35
CA ASN A 21 -5.80 -12.96 -5.55
C ASN A 21 -6.97 -13.26 -6.52
N LYS A 22 -8.17 -13.54 -5.98
CA LYS A 22 -9.37 -13.74 -6.78
C LYS A 22 -9.78 -12.46 -7.52
N MET A 23 -9.76 -11.32 -6.82
CA MET A 23 -10.04 -10.02 -7.41
C MET A 23 -9.01 -9.67 -8.49
N ALA A 24 -7.72 -9.85 -8.23
CA ALA A 24 -6.65 -9.59 -9.18
C ALA A 24 -6.80 -10.43 -10.47
N VAL A 25 -7.14 -11.72 -10.33
CA VAL A 25 -7.41 -12.62 -11.48
C VAL A 25 -8.67 -12.21 -12.24
N TRP A 26 -9.70 -11.72 -11.55
CA TRP A 26 -10.92 -11.25 -12.21
C TRP A 26 -10.69 -9.94 -12.97
N LYS A 27 -10.06 -8.96 -12.31
CA LYS A 27 -9.58 -7.69 -12.89
C LYS A 27 -8.74 -7.92 -14.14
N SER A 28 -7.83 -8.89 -14.10
CA SER A 28 -7.00 -9.23 -15.27
C SER A 28 -7.77 -9.93 -16.40
N LYS A 29 -8.99 -10.43 -16.18
CA LYS A 29 -9.77 -11.13 -17.20
C LYS A 29 -10.82 -10.25 -17.87
N SER A 30 -11.46 -9.33 -17.15
CA SER A 30 -12.55 -8.52 -17.72
C SER A 30 -12.67 -7.11 -17.15
N THR A 31 -13.22 -6.20 -17.97
CA THR A 31 -13.57 -4.82 -17.58
C THR A 31 -14.54 -4.78 -16.40
N LEU A 32 -15.43 -5.77 -16.28
CA LEU A 32 -16.32 -5.89 -15.12
C LEU A 32 -15.55 -6.15 -13.82
N GLY A 33 -14.45 -6.92 -13.88
CA GLY A 33 -13.56 -7.11 -12.74
C GLY A 33 -12.84 -5.81 -12.35
N VAL A 34 -12.44 -5.01 -13.34
CA VAL A 34 -11.89 -3.67 -13.09
C VAL A 34 -12.91 -2.73 -12.45
N LEU A 35 -14.15 -2.74 -12.95
CA LEU A 35 -15.25 -1.94 -12.39
C LEU A 35 -15.56 -2.35 -10.95
N ALA A 36 -15.59 -3.65 -10.66
CA ALA A 36 -15.82 -4.17 -9.32
C ALA A 36 -14.71 -3.73 -8.35
N HIS A 37 -13.44 -3.77 -8.80
CA HIS A 37 -12.30 -3.24 -8.04
C HIS A 37 -12.44 -1.74 -7.76
N ALA A 38 -12.65 -0.92 -8.80
CA ALA A 38 -12.81 0.53 -8.64
C ALA A 38 -14.03 0.88 -7.76
N SER A 39 -15.07 0.05 -7.77
CA SER A 39 -16.25 0.25 -6.91
C SER A 39 -15.91 0.09 -5.42
N ILE A 40 -14.93 -0.74 -5.06
CA ILE A 40 -14.42 -0.82 -3.67
C ILE A 40 -13.84 0.53 -3.26
N PHE A 41 -13.05 1.17 -4.14
CA PHE A 41 -12.51 2.51 -3.89
C PHE A 41 -13.62 3.55 -3.73
N LEU A 42 -14.65 3.52 -4.57
CA LEU A 42 -15.81 4.40 -4.44
C LEU A 42 -16.49 4.24 -3.08
N VAL A 43 -16.79 3.01 -2.69
CA VAL A 43 -17.46 2.70 -1.40
C VAL A 43 -16.61 3.16 -0.23
N LEU A 44 -15.31 2.83 -0.20
CA LEU A 44 -14.42 3.26 0.89
C LEU A 44 -14.24 4.77 0.94
N SER A 45 -14.14 5.43 -0.21
CA SER A 45 -14.05 6.89 -0.30
C SER A 45 -15.29 7.55 0.28
N VAL A 46 -16.49 7.06 -0.08
CA VAL A 46 -17.76 7.54 0.48
C VAL A 46 -17.83 7.31 1.99
N ILE A 47 -17.46 6.11 2.48
CA ILE A 47 -17.49 5.80 3.92
C ILE A 47 -16.54 6.72 4.68
N PHE A 48 -15.29 6.84 4.25
CA PHE A 48 -14.31 7.65 4.98
C PHE A 48 -14.59 9.14 4.86
N THR A 49 -15.17 9.63 3.76
CA THR A 49 -15.41 11.07 3.58
C THR A 49 -16.87 11.49 3.79
N TRP A 50 -17.74 10.61 4.31
CA TRP A 50 -19.19 10.81 4.44
C TRP A 50 -19.60 12.20 4.96
N ASN A 51 -19.01 12.64 6.07
CA ASN A 51 -19.30 13.92 6.72
C ASN A 51 -18.84 15.15 5.91
N TYR A 52 -18.06 14.95 4.85
CA TYR A 52 -17.46 15.99 4.02
C TYR A 52 -18.02 16.02 2.59
N LEU A 53 -18.80 15.02 2.17
CA LEU A 53 -19.28 14.87 0.78
C LEU A 53 -20.19 16.02 0.31
N GLY A 54 -20.96 16.60 1.23
CA GLY A 54 -21.83 17.74 0.93
C GLY A 54 -21.11 19.09 0.89
N GLN A 55 -19.86 19.14 1.36
CA GLN A 55 -19.06 20.37 1.39
C GLN A 55 -18.48 20.65 0.01
N GLN A 56 -18.14 21.92 -0.23
CA GLN A 56 -17.47 22.32 -1.47
C GLN A 56 -15.98 21.98 -1.38
N TRP A 57 -15.52 21.09 -2.25
CA TRP A 57 -14.11 20.78 -2.46
C TRP A 57 -13.65 21.56 -3.68
N TRP A 58 -12.92 22.65 -3.43
CA TRP A 58 -12.58 23.65 -4.45
C TRP A 58 -13.82 24.37 -5.02
N LYS A 59 -14.27 23.97 -6.21
CA LYS A 59 -15.44 24.53 -6.92
C LYS A 59 -16.54 23.49 -7.14
N LEU A 60 -16.31 22.24 -6.75
CA LEU A 60 -17.25 21.13 -6.94
C LEU A 60 -17.69 20.60 -5.56
N PRO A 61 -18.89 20.02 -5.44
CA PRO A 61 -19.26 19.32 -4.22
C PRO A 61 -18.40 18.05 -4.05
N GLY A 62 -18.08 17.69 -2.81
CA GLY A 62 -17.17 16.57 -2.51
C GLY A 62 -17.60 15.23 -3.11
N TRP A 63 -18.90 14.93 -3.13
CA TRP A 63 -19.43 13.71 -3.77
C TRP A 63 -19.10 13.64 -5.28
N LEU A 64 -19.06 14.79 -5.96
CA LEU A 64 -18.74 14.84 -7.39
C LEU A 64 -17.23 14.64 -7.60
N CYS A 65 -16.39 15.19 -6.72
CA CYS A 65 -14.95 14.91 -6.73
C CYS A 65 -14.66 13.42 -6.54
N VAL A 66 -15.33 12.75 -5.58
CA VAL A 66 -15.21 11.31 -5.35
C VAL A 66 -15.69 10.50 -6.56
N LEU A 67 -16.80 10.90 -7.19
CA LEU A 67 -17.29 10.26 -8.40
C LEU A 67 -16.30 10.38 -9.57
N ILE A 68 -15.71 11.57 -9.76
CA ILE A 68 -14.68 11.80 -10.78
C ILE A 68 -13.45 10.94 -10.50
N LEU A 69 -12.96 10.91 -9.26
CA LEU A 69 -11.84 10.05 -8.87
C LEU A 69 -12.12 8.57 -9.13
N PHE A 70 -13.33 8.09 -8.84
CA PHE A 70 -13.73 6.73 -9.16
C PHE A 70 -13.67 6.43 -10.66
N ILE A 71 -14.18 7.34 -11.50
CA ILE A 71 -14.16 7.19 -12.96
C ILE A 71 -12.71 7.15 -13.46
N ILE A 72 -11.86 8.05 -12.96
CA ILE A 72 -10.45 8.10 -13.37
C ILE A 72 -9.72 6.83 -12.91
N HIS A 73 -9.89 6.40 -11.66
CA HIS A 73 -9.34 5.15 -11.13
C HIS A 73 -9.72 3.96 -12.03
N PHE A 74 -11.00 3.84 -12.39
CA PHE A 74 -11.47 2.79 -13.29
C PHE A 74 -10.79 2.84 -14.68
N ILE A 75 -10.68 4.03 -15.27
CA ILE A 75 -10.04 4.22 -16.59
C ILE A 75 -8.55 3.87 -16.54
N GLU A 76 -7.85 4.32 -15.50
CA GLU A 76 -6.42 4.07 -15.31
C GLU A 76 -6.14 2.57 -15.13
N ASP A 77 -6.89 1.91 -14.26
CA ASP A 77 -6.75 0.47 -14.06
C ASP A 77 -7.09 -0.34 -15.33
N GLU A 78 -8.13 0.06 -16.06
CA GLU A 78 -8.52 -0.59 -17.32
C GLU A 78 -7.44 -0.40 -18.39
N TYR A 79 -6.85 0.80 -18.47
CA TYR A 79 -5.72 1.11 -19.34
C TYR A 79 -4.51 0.24 -18.99
N ARG A 80 -4.16 0.17 -17.70
CA ARG A 80 -3.07 -0.67 -17.18
C ARG A 80 -3.25 -2.13 -17.57
N VAL A 81 -4.42 -2.71 -17.29
CA VAL A 81 -4.73 -4.11 -17.62
C VAL A 81 -4.64 -4.37 -19.12
N LYS A 82 -5.17 -3.46 -19.96
CA LYS A 82 -5.09 -3.60 -21.42
C LYS A 82 -3.67 -3.57 -21.95
N ASN A 83 -2.80 -2.73 -21.42
CA ASN A 83 -1.40 -2.68 -21.87
C ASN A 83 -0.60 -3.90 -21.44
N ILE A 84 -0.80 -4.38 -20.21
CA ILE A 84 -0.17 -5.62 -19.73
C ILE A 84 -0.62 -6.83 -20.56
N LYS A 85 -1.89 -6.88 -20.98
CA LYS A 85 -2.40 -7.94 -21.88
C LYS A 85 -1.77 -7.89 -23.26
N LYS A 86 -1.52 -6.70 -23.80
CA LYS A 86 -0.92 -6.53 -25.13
C LYS A 86 0.53 -6.99 -25.13
N GLU A 87 1.33 -6.59 -24.13
CA GLU A 87 2.69 -7.09 -23.99
C GLU A 87 3.04 -7.29 -22.51
N LEU A 88 3.35 -8.52 -22.13
CA LEU A 88 3.68 -8.90 -20.75
C LEU A 88 4.88 -8.12 -20.18
N LYS A 89 5.78 -7.60 -21.02
CA LYS A 89 6.90 -6.74 -20.61
C LYS A 89 6.46 -5.42 -19.97
N HIS A 90 5.22 -4.99 -20.19
CA HIS A 90 4.65 -3.81 -19.53
C HIS A 90 4.35 -4.05 -18.05
N ASP A 91 4.27 -5.29 -17.56
CA ASP A 91 4.15 -5.56 -16.12
C ASP A 91 5.53 -5.51 -15.45
N ASN A 92 6.02 -4.27 -15.26
CA ASN A 92 7.31 -3.98 -14.66
C ASN A 92 7.19 -2.95 -13.52
N PHE A 93 8.26 -2.84 -12.73
CA PHE A 93 8.32 -1.98 -11.56
C PHE A 93 8.05 -0.50 -11.85
N LEU A 94 8.55 0.02 -12.98
CA LEU A 94 8.37 1.42 -13.36
C LEU A 94 6.90 1.71 -13.71
N PHE A 95 6.23 0.80 -14.41
CA PHE A 95 4.81 0.96 -14.72
C PHE A 95 3.94 0.89 -13.46
N PHE A 96 4.30 0.03 -12.50
CA PHE A 96 3.69 0.03 -11.16
C PHE A 96 3.91 1.36 -10.42
N LEU A 97 5.12 1.89 -10.37
CA LEU A 97 5.36 3.18 -9.69
C LEU A 97 4.63 4.34 -10.36
N TRP A 98 4.62 4.38 -11.69
CA TRP A 98 3.89 5.38 -12.46
C TRP A 98 2.41 5.38 -12.11
N ASP A 99 1.78 4.20 -12.15
CA ASP A 99 0.39 3.99 -11.77
C ASP A 99 0.10 4.57 -10.36
N GLN A 100 0.93 4.25 -9.38
CA GLN A 100 0.74 4.73 -8.00
C GLN A 100 0.95 6.24 -7.84
N ILE A 101 1.92 6.82 -8.54
CA ILE A 101 2.16 8.26 -8.51
C ILE A 101 0.95 9.01 -9.07
N ILE A 102 0.38 8.55 -10.19
CA ILE A 102 -0.76 9.21 -10.81
C ILE A 102 -1.99 9.18 -9.89
N HIS A 103 -2.31 8.02 -9.29
CA HIS A 103 -3.41 7.93 -8.32
C HIS A 103 -3.22 8.89 -7.14
N ILE A 104 -2.02 8.95 -6.55
CA ILE A 104 -1.72 9.86 -5.42
C ILE A 104 -1.84 11.33 -5.84
N ILE A 105 -1.34 11.71 -7.02
CA ILE A 105 -1.45 13.07 -7.55
C ILE A 105 -2.92 13.44 -7.75
N LEU A 106 -3.72 12.56 -8.34
CA LEU A 106 -5.14 12.81 -8.55
C LEU A 106 -5.89 12.95 -7.23
N ILE A 107 -5.65 12.06 -6.26
CA ILE A 107 -6.23 12.17 -4.92
C ILE A 107 -5.85 13.52 -4.30
N PHE A 108 -4.59 13.94 -4.42
CA PHE A 108 -4.14 15.24 -3.94
C PHE A 108 -4.89 16.40 -4.61
N LEU A 109 -4.97 16.41 -5.95
CA LEU A 109 -5.64 17.47 -6.72
C LEU A 109 -7.13 17.59 -6.40
N PHE A 110 -7.83 16.47 -6.22
CA PHE A 110 -9.26 16.44 -5.91
C PHE A 110 -9.56 16.57 -4.41
N SER A 111 -8.54 16.58 -3.55
CA SER A 111 -8.69 16.86 -2.12
C SER A 111 -8.42 18.34 -1.81
N PRO A 112 -9.32 19.04 -1.09
CA PRO A 112 -9.08 20.43 -0.73
C PRO A 112 -8.02 20.55 0.37
N PRO A 113 -7.12 21.55 0.30
CA PRO A 113 -6.03 21.71 1.25
C PRO A 113 -6.52 22.44 2.51
N THR A 114 -7.37 21.79 3.30
CA THR A 114 -7.89 22.33 4.56
C THR A 114 -7.18 21.73 5.77
N GLY A 115 -6.97 22.54 6.83
CA GLY A 115 -6.37 22.10 8.09
C GLY A 115 -4.86 21.78 8.01
N GLU A 116 -4.33 21.21 9.08
CA GLU A 116 -2.90 20.85 9.17
C GLU A 116 -2.53 19.67 8.26
N ILE A 117 -1.26 19.56 7.85
CA ILE A 117 -0.83 18.45 6.99
C ILE A 117 -1.14 17.09 7.65
N ILE A 118 -0.87 16.93 8.95
CA ILE A 118 -1.11 15.69 9.71
C ILE A 118 -2.09 15.99 10.85
N GLU A 119 -3.36 16.12 10.50
CA GLU A 119 -4.42 16.41 11.47
C GLU A 119 -4.98 15.13 12.11
N GLU A 120 -5.29 14.11 11.29
CA GLU A 120 -5.81 12.83 11.77
C GLU A 120 -4.71 11.77 11.89
N LYS A 121 -3.95 11.82 12.98
CA LYS A 121 -2.83 10.90 13.26
C LYS A 121 -3.21 9.42 13.05
N LEU A 122 -4.41 9.00 13.48
CA LEU A 122 -4.87 7.61 13.33
C LEU A 122 -5.04 7.19 11.86
N VAL A 123 -5.56 8.08 11.00
CA VAL A 123 -5.74 7.81 9.57
C VAL A 123 -4.36 7.71 8.90
N VAL A 124 -3.45 8.62 9.23
CA VAL A 124 -2.08 8.58 8.70
C VAL A 124 -1.36 7.31 9.15
N LEU A 125 -1.50 6.90 10.42
CA LEU A 125 -0.95 5.64 10.92
C LEU A 125 -1.54 4.43 10.18
N ALA A 126 -2.84 4.42 9.87
CA ALA A 126 -3.45 3.36 9.07
C ALA A 126 -2.87 3.29 7.65
N VAL A 127 -2.62 4.44 7.02
CA VAL A 127 -1.92 4.51 5.71
C VAL A 127 -0.52 3.91 5.83
N LEU A 128 0.25 4.29 6.87
CA LEU A 128 1.59 3.75 7.10
C LEU A 128 1.59 2.24 7.36
N VAL A 129 0.57 1.72 8.06
CA VAL A 129 0.38 0.27 8.26
C VAL A 129 0.18 -0.44 6.92
N VAL A 130 -0.70 0.04 6.05
CA VAL A 130 -0.91 -0.57 4.73
C VAL A 130 0.36 -0.48 3.88
N PHE A 131 1.07 0.65 3.97
CA PHE A 131 2.32 0.88 3.25
C PHE A 131 3.41 -0.12 3.67
N VAL A 132 3.70 -0.24 4.97
CA VAL A 132 4.78 -1.12 5.47
C VAL A 132 4.47 -2.61 5.28
N THR A 133 3.19 -2.98 5.23
CA THR A 133 2.77 -4.37 5.11
C THR A 133 2.59 -4.79 3.66
N HIS A 134 1.61 -4.21 2.97
CA HIS A 134 1.18 -4.65 1.65
C HIS A 134 1.98 -3.98 0.52
N PHE A 135 2.15 -2.64 0.55
CA PHE A 135 2.90 -1.93 -0.49
C PHE A 135 4.35 -2.43 -0.56
N THR A 136 5.03 -2.52 0.59
CA THR A 136 6.39 -3.08 0.67
C THR A 136 6.47 -4.51 0.12
N SER A 137 5.43 -5.34 0.29
CA SER A 137 5.42 -6.70 -0.31
C SER A 137 5.50 -6.65 -1.83
N ILE A 138 4.77 -5.72 -2.45
CA ILE A 138 4.70 -5.60 -3.91
C ILE A 138 5.98 -4.99 -4.46
N VAL A 139 6.56 -4.00 -3.78
CA VAL A 139 7.87 -3.45 -4.12
C VAL A 139 8.93 -4.55 -4.10
N ILE A 140 8.99 -5.33 -3.01
CA ILE A 140 9.94 -6.45 -2.90
C ILE A 140 9.70 -7.46 -4.01
N TYR A 141 8.44 -7.81 -4.29
CA TYR A 141 8.09 -8.73 -5.37
C TYR A 141 8.66 -8.27 -6.73
N TYR A 142 8.44 -7.01 -7.12
CA TYR A 142 8.96 -6.49 -8.38
C TYR A 142 10.50 -6.41 -8.38
N LEU A 143 11.13 -6.04 -7.28
CA LEU A 143 12.59 -6.02 -7.18
C LEU A 143 13.19 -7.43 -7.27
N GLU A 144 12.56 -8.43 -6.65
CA GLU A 144 12.96 -9.83 -6.78
C GLU A 144 12.82 -10.34 -8.21
N GLN A 145 11.80 -9.90 -8.95
CA GLN A 145 11.67 -10.23 -10.37
C GLN A 145 12.83 -9.65 -11.20
N VAL A 146 13.25 -8.42 -10.91
CA VAL A 146 14.38 -7.78 -11.61
C VAL A 146 15.70 -8.49 -11.29
N ILE A 147 15.93 -8.89 -10.05
CA ILE A 147 17.22 -9.45 -9.60
C ILE A 147 17.33 -10.95 -9.89
N TYR A 148 16.27 -11.72 -9.63
CA TYR A 148 16.29 -13.18 -9.70
C TYR A 148 15.55 -13.76 -10.92
N GLY A 149 15.05 -12.91 -11.83
CA GLY A 149 14.33 -13.33 -13.04
C GLY A 149 12.89 -13.78 -12.79
N TYR A 150 12.17 -14.12 -13.87
CA TYR A 150 10.74 -14.49 -13.82
C TYR A 150 10.49 -15.96 -13.45
N ASP A 151 11.49 -16.84 -13.53
CA ASP A 151 11.31 -18.31 -13.51
C ASP A 151 11.21 -18.95 -12.11
N GLN A 152 11.24 -18.16 -11.02
CA GLN A 152 11.18 -18.65 -9.64
C GLN A 152 9.97 -18.11 -8.83
N PRO A 153 8.72 -18.16 -9.33
CA PRO A 153 7.57 -17.55 -8.64
C PRO A 153 7.10 -18.33 -7.40
N VAL A 154 7.27 -19.66 -7.37
CA VAL A 154 6.67 -20.55 -6.36
C VAL A 154 7.27 -20.37 -4.96
N ASN A 155 8.56 -20.08 -4.86
CA ASN A 155 9.21 -19.82 -3.56
C ASN A 155 8.90 -18.43 -2.99
N ARG A 156 8.48 -17.46 -3.82
CA ARG A 156 8.28 -16.05 -3.41
C ARG A 156 6.96 -15.79 -2.69
N LEU A 157 5.93 -16.60 -2.98
CA LEU A 157 4.63 -16.53 -2.30
C LEU A 157 4.63 -17.29 -0.96
N ARG A 158 5.57 -18.23 -0.78
CA ARG A 158 5.69 -19.05 0.43
C ARG A 158 6.22 -18.17 1.57
N GLY A 159 5.39 -17.93 2.58
CA GLY A 159 5.75 -17.07 3.70
C GLY A 159 5.44 -15.58 3.51
N LYS A 160 4.70 -15.17 2.47
CA LYS A 160 4.24 -13.76 2.30
C LYS A 160 3.65 -13.19 3.59
N TYR A 161 2.73 -13.92 4.22
CA TYR A 161 2.07 -13.49 5.46
C TYR A 161 3.04 -13.44 6.65
N TYR A 162 4.04 -14.32 6.68
CA TYR A 162 5.08 -14.26 7.70
C TYR A 162 5.84 -12.93 7.61
N PHE A 163 6.28 -12.51 6.42
CA PHE A 163 6.96 -11.22 6.24
C PHE A 163 6.07 -10.01 6.50
N ILE A 164 4.79 -10.09 6.16
CA ILE A 164 3.82 -9.04 6.51
C ILE A 164 3.72 -8.88 8.02
N ILE A 165 3.57 -9.99 8.77
CA ILE A 165 3.51 -9.98 10.22
C ILE A 165 4.83 -9.48 10.80
N ASP A 166 5.96 -9.94 10.27
CA ASP A 166 7.30 -9.55 10.73
C ASP A 166 7.49 -8.03 10.63
N ARG A 167 7.17 -7.43 9.48
CA ARG A 167 7.22 -5.98 9.29
C ARG A 167 6.23 -5.23 10.19
N LEU A 168 5.04 -5.79 10.41
CA LEU A 168 4.05 -5.20 11.30
C LEU A 168 4.52 -5.19 12.76
N VAL A 169 5.20 -6.25 13.22
CA VAL A 169 5.77 -6.31 14.57
C VAL A 169 6.89 -5.27 14.72
N VAL A 170 7.81 -5.19 13.76
CA VAL A 170 8.87 -4.16 13.76
C VAL A 170 8.26 -2.76 13.78
N PHE A 171 7.28 -2.49 12.93
CA PHE A 171 6.57 -1.20 12.88
C PHE A 171 5.91 -0.85 14.22
N THR A 172 5.16 -1.80 14.81
CA THR A 172 4.44 -1.56 16.08
C THR A 172 5.38 -1.36 17.26
N CYS A 173 6.59 -1.92 17.25
CA CYS A 173 7.61 -1.64 18.26
C CYS A 173 7.90 -0.14 18.38
N PHE A 174 7.95 0.60 17.26
CA PHE A 174 8.21 2.05 17.27
C PHE A 174 7.12 2.89 17.93
N LEU A 175 5.90 2.34 18.05
CA LEU A 175 4.78 3.00 18.71
C LEU A 175 4.84 2.87 20.24
N LEU A 176 5.72 2.01 20.78
CA LEU A 176 5.88 1.83 22.22
C LEU A 176 6.44 3.10 22.90
N PRO A 177 5.93 3.46 24.08
CA PRO A 177 6.38 4.66 24.80
C PRO A 177 7.79 4.49 25.37
N GLY A 178 8.47 5.62 25.61
CA GLY A 178 9.80 5.65 26.22
C GLY A 178 10.86 4.97 25.34
N TYR A 179 11.75 4.18 25.96
CA TYR A 179 12.86 3.47 25.29
C TYR A 179 12.57 1.98 25.00
N TRP A 180 11.36 1.49 25.34
CA TRP A 180 11.00 0.07 25.14
C TRP A 180 11.11 -0.36 23.68
N TRP A 181 10.83 0.55 22.74
CA TRP A 181 10.95 0.29 21.30
C TRP A 181 12.36 -0.18 20.89
N LEU A 182 13.43 0.34 21.50
CA LEU A 182 14.80 -0.08 21.18
C LEU A 182 15.04 -1.54 21.55
N ILE A 183 14.59 -1.94 22.74
CA ILE A 183 14.79 -3.30 23.26
C ILE A 183 14.07 -4.30 22.35
N PHE A 184 12.78 -4.09 22.09
CA PHE A 184 11.99 -5.01 21.26
C PHE A 184 12.43 -5.01 19.80
N LEU A 185 12.82 -3.85 19.25
CA LEU A 185 13.36 -3.75 17.91
C LEU A 185 14.65 -4.56 17.76
N THR A 186 15.60 -4.41 18.68
CA THR A 186 16.87 -5.16 18.62
C THR A 186 16.63 -6.66 18.70
N LEU A 187 15.79 -7.11 19.62
CA LEU A 187 15.45 -8.53 19.74
C LEU A 187 14.82 -9.08 18.46
N TRP A 188 13.93 -8.31 17.83
CA TRP A 188 13.23 -8.76 16.63
C TRP A 188 14.11 -8.76 15.38
N LEU A 189 14.98 -7.76 15.20
CA LEU A 189 15.91 -7.68 14.06
C LEU A 189 16.99 -8.76 14.07
N VAL A 190 17.37 -9.26 15.24
CA VAL A 190 18.35 -10.37 15.37
C VAL A 190 17.73 -11.72 15.01
N ARG A 191 16.42 -11.88 15.19
CA ARG A 191 15.69 -13.13 14.93
C ARG A 191 15.86 -13.69 13.50
N PRO A 192 15.69 -12.92 12.41
CA PRO A 192 15.87 -13.43 11.06
C PRO A 192 17.31 -13.88 10.76
N LEU A 193 18.32 -13.27 11.40
CA LEU A 193 19.70 -13.74 11.31
C LEU A 193 19.83 -15.14 11.94
N PHE A 194 19.19 -15.36 13.08
CA PHE A 194 19.20 -16.65 13.77
C PHE A 194 18.50 -17.76 12.97
N TYR A 195 17.31 -17.48 12.41
CA TYR A 195 16.60 -18.46 11.56
C TYR A 195 17.34 -18.82 10.29
N LYS A 196 18.14 -17.88 9.75
CA LYS A 196 19.00 -18.15 8.61
C LYS A 196 20.19 -19.04 8.98
N ILE A 197 20.84 -18.78 10.11
CA ILE A 197 21.92 -19.62 10.64
C ILE A 197 21.43 -21.06 10.86
N LEU A 198 20.22 -21.20 11.41
CA LEU A 198 19.59 -22.49 11.66
C LEU A 198 18.95 -23.14 10.42
N ARG A 199 19.00 -22.48 9.25
CA ARG A 199 18.39 -22.94 7.98
C ARG A 199 16.93 -23.39 8.11
N ILE A 200 16.16 -22.70 8.97
CA ILE A 200 14.76 -23.06 9.24
C ILE A 200 13.85 -22.64 8.06
N TYR A 201 14.24 -21.61 7.30
CA TYR A 201 13.46 -21.09 6.17
C TYR A 201 14.35 -20.70 4.98
N ASP A 202 13.90 -21.03 3.76
CA ASP A 202 14.52 -20.63 2.48
C ASP A 202 14.05 -19.24 2.03
N PHE A 203 14.34 -18.23 2.84
CA PHE A 203 13.99 -16.84 2.54
C PHE A 203 15.06 -16.12 1.71
N THR A 204 14.62 -15.26 0.78
CA THR A 204 15.52 -14.39 0.02
C THR A 204 16.15 -13.33 0.96
N TRP A 205 17.41 -13.01 0.70
CA TRP A 205 18.10 -11.91 1.39
C TRP A 205 17.42 -10.57 1.13
N LEU A 206 16.93 -10.38 -0.09
CA LEU A 206 16.27 -9.14 -0.50
C LEU A 206 15.04 -8.84 0.37
N ASN A 207 14.14 -9.81 0.53
CA ASN A 207 12.94 -9.61 1.33
C ASN A 207 13.26 -9.37 2.81
N THR A 208 14.25 -10.09 3.35
CA THR A 208 14.67 -9.94 4.74
C THR A 208 15.27 -8.54 5.01
N VAL A 209 16.20 -8.08 4.16
CA VAL A 209 16.90 -6.80 4.37
C VAL A 209 15.99 -5.63 4.03
N LEU A 210 15.40 -5.61 2.83
CA LEU A 210 14.53 -4.52 2.42
C LEU A 210 13.29 -4.45 3.30
N GLY A 211 12.68 -5.60 3.64
CA GLY A 211 11.50 -5.64 4.49
C GLY A 211 11.74 -5.00 5.86
N ASN A 212 12.86 -5.34 6.51
CA ASN A 212 13.24 -4.73 7.78
C ASN A 212 13.61 -3.25 7.63
N MET A 213 14.33 -2.87 6.57
CA MET A 213 14.67 -1.47 6.29
C MET A 213 13.41 -0.62 6.13
N PHE A 214 12.44 -1.04 5.32
CA PHE A 214 11.14 -0.37 5.18
C PHE A 214 10.41 -0.30 6.52
N ALA A 215 10.38 -1.39 7.30
CA ALA A 215 9.70 -1.39 8.59
C ALA A 215 10.32 -0.43 9.62
N VAL A 216 11.65 -0.32 9.64
CA VAL A 216 12.36 0.65 10.49
C VAL A 216 12.10 2.08 10.02
N LEU A 217 12.28 2.38 8.73
CA LEU A 217 12.09 3.73 8.20
C LEU A 217 10.66 4.24 8.43
N ILE A 218 9.67 3.41 8.11
CA ILE A 218 8.25 3.76 8.28
C ILE A 218 7.86 3.78 9.77
N GLY A 219 8.45 2.91 10.60
CA GLY A 219 8.28 2.92 12.05
C GLY A 219 8.80 4.20 12.71
N VAL A 220 9.97 4.70 12.29
CA VAL A 220 10.50 5.99 12.74
C VAL A 220 9.55 7.14 12.37
N LEU A 221 9.04 7.17 11.12
CA LEU A 221 8.07 8.17 10.69
C LEU A 221 6.78 8.11 11.53
N ALA A 222 6.26 6.91 11.79
CA ALA A 222 5.09 6.74 12.64
C ALA A 222 5.34 7.22 14.08
N ARG A 223 6.54 6.99 14.61
CA ARG A 223 6.93 7.50 15.92
C ARG A 223 6.92 9.03 15.96
N LEU A 224 7.47 9.71 14.96
CA LEU A 224 7.48 11.18 14.84
C LEU A 224 6.07 11.78 14.73
N ILE A 225 5.09 11.01 14.29
CA ILE A 225 3.69 11.43 14.24
C ILE A 225 3.04 11.31 15.63
N VAL A 226 3.38 10.25 16.37
CA VAL A 226 2.77 9.94 17.66
C VAL A 226 3.36 10.77 18.80
N TYR A 227 4.69 10.88 18.87
CA TYR A 227 5.46 11.53 19.93
C TYR A 227 6.13 12.81 19.44
#